data_AF-A0A5C5R9L3-F1
#
_entry.id   AF-A0A5C5R9L3-F1
#
_cell.length_a   1.000
_cell.length_b   1.000
_cell.length_c   1.000
_cell.angle_alpha   90.00
_cell.angle_beta   90.00
_cell.angle_gamma   90.00
#
_symmetry.space_group_name_H-M   'P 1'
#
loop_
_entity.id
_entity.type
_entity.pdbx_description
1 polymer ?
#
loop_
_entity_poly.entity_id
_entity_poly.type
_entity_poly.pdbx_seq_one_letter_code
_entity_poly.pdbx_strand_id
1 'polypeptide(L)'
;MHSTEPPLEQRTYFGPADAPLYGALHLPASRRVRGTVLLVPPLAKEQYDALRGLRRLAALLAADGFAALRFDYLGTGDSAGAAGLPDAAEGWIASVRHADAYLRALGAGT
;
A
#
# COMPACT_ATOMS: atom_id res chain seq x y z
N MET A 1 -5.08 21.59 -11.43
CA MET A 1 -3.80 22.29 -11.20
C MET A 1 -2.89 21.30 -10.48
N HIS A 2 -1.86 20.78 -11.15
CA HIS A 2 -0.92 19.83 -10.55
C HIS A 2 -0.09 20.58 -9.49
N SER A 3 -0.01 20.05 -8.26
CA SER A 3 0.82 20.67 -7.21
C SER A 3 2.29 20.52 -7.59
N THR A 4 3.10 21.57 -7.39
CA THR A 4 4.56 21.53 -7.61
C THR A 4 5.33 20.97 -6.42
N GLU A 5 4.68 20.81 -5.26
CA GLU A 5 5.25 20.18 -4.08
C GLU A 5 5.33 18.65 -4.27
N PRO A 6 6.44 18.01 -3.85
CA PRO A 6 6.63 16.58 -4.05
C PRO A 6 5.60 15.77 -3.25
N PRO A 7 5.09 14.66 -3.81
CA PRO A 7 4.19 13.77 -3.08
C PRO A 7 4.87 13.19 -1.84
N LEU A 8 4.10 13.01 -0.77
CA LEU A 8 4.59 12.48 0.51
C LEU A 8 4.43 10.95 0.54
N GLU A 9 5.51 10.22 0.79
CA GLU A 9 5.44 8.79 1.16
C GLU A 9 5.45 8.68 2.70
N GLN A 10 4.34 8.24 3.28
CA GLN A 10 4.19 7.94 4.69
C GLN A 10 4.23 6.43 4.92
N ARG A 11 5.13 5.99 5.80
CA ARG A 11 5.20 4.60 6.26
C ARG A 11 4.15 4.35 7.34
N THR A 12 3.51 3.19 7.31
CA THR A 12 2.45 2.82 8.24
C THR A 12 2.43 1.31 8.47
N TYR A 13 1.72 0.89 9.50
CA TYR A 13 1.35 -0.51 9.72
C TYR A 13 -0.16 -0.60 9.93
N PHE A 14 -0.77 -1.66 9.40
CA PHE A 14 -2.22 -1.86 9.46
C PHE A 14 -2.55 -3.35 9.60
N GLY A 15 -3.85 -3.67 9.72
CA GLY A 15 -4.32 -5.05 9.88
C GLY A 15 -4.32 -5.51 11.34
N PRO A 16 -4.33 -6.82 11.60
CA PRO A 16 -4.35 -7.39 12.95
C PRO A 16 -3.14 -6.95 13.79
N ALA A 17 -3.35 -6.69 15.07
CA ALA A 17 -2.29 -6.19 15.96
C ALA A 17 -1.17 -7.21 16.22
N ASP A 18 -1.49 -8.50 16.15
CA ASP A 18 -0.59 -9.64 16.31
C ASP A 18 0.10 -10.06 15.00
N ALA A 19 -0.39 -9.56 13.86
CA ALA A 19 0.18 -9.80 12.54
C ALA A 19 0.15 -8.52 11.68
N PRO A 20 0.84 -7.44 12.08
CA PRO A 20 0.79 -6.16 11.39
C PRO A 20 1.39 -6.25 9.99
N LEU A 21 0.74 -5.57 9.05
CA LEU A 21 1.16 -5.46 7.66
C LEU A 21 1.78 -4.09 7.41
N TYR A 22 2.93 -4.07 6.75
CA TYR A 22 3.57 -2.84 6.35
C TYR A 22 2.83 -2.18 5.18
N GLY A 23 2.73 -0.86 5.24
CA GLY A 23 2.19 -0.01 4.18
C GLY A 23 3.08 1.20 3.88
N ALA A 24 3.13 1.59 2.61
CA ALA A 24 3.67 2.86 2.16
C ALA A 24 2.55 3.64 1.45
N LEU A 25 1.99 4.63 2.16
CA LEU A 25 0.91 5.49 1.70
C LEU A 25 1.49 6.73 1.02
N HIS A 26 1.15 6.91 -0.25
CA HIS A 26 1.52 8.08 -1.04
C HIS A 26 0.35 9.06 -1.02
N LEU A 27 0.59 10.28 -0.53
CA LEU A 27 -0.42 11.32 -0.41
C LEU A 27 -0.10 12.51 -1.31
N PRO A 28 -1.11 13.16 -1.90
CA PRO A 28 -0.93 14.47 -2.52
C PRO A 28 -0.36 15.44 -1.50
N ALA A 29 0.57 16.31 -1.92
CA ALA A 29 1.18 17.31 -1.03
C ALA A 29 0.13 18.20 -0.35
N SER A 30 -0.93 18.55 -1.08
CA SER A 30 -2.07 19.32 -0.57
C SER A 30 -2.92 18.59 0.49
N ARG A 31 -2.72 17.29 0.67
CA ARG A 31 -3.53 16.36 1.46
C ARG A 31 -5.02 16.30 1.09
N ARG A 32 -5.42 16.92 -0.03
CA ARG A 32 -6.76 16.80 -0.59
C ARG A 32 -6.80 15.61 -1.53
N VAL A 33 -7.58 14.60 -1.16
CA VAL A 33 -7.65 13.31 -1.87
C VAL A 33 -8.90 13.26 -2.75
N ARG A 34 -8.73 13.00 -4.06
CA ARG A 34 -9.82 12.83 -5.04
C ARG A 34 -10.38 11.41 -5.08
N GLY A 35 -9.60 10.46 -4.56
CA GLY A 35 -9.92 9.04 -4.51
C GLY A 35 -8.72 8.23 -4.01
N THR A 36 -8.93 6.96 -3.71
CA THR A 36 -7.90 6.05 -3.20
C THR A 36 -7.57 4.97 -4.21
N VAL A 37 -6.31 4.57 -4.29
CA VAL A 37 -5.82 3.48 -5.15
C VAL A 37 -5.03 2.47 -4.32
N LEU A 38 -5.42 1.20 -4.36
CA LEU A 38 -4.63 0.11 -3.82
C LEU A 38 -3.73 -0.47 -4.90
N LEU A 39 -2.42 -0.42 -4.69
CA LEU A 39 -1.44 -1.09 -5.55
C LEU A 39 -1.11 -2.46 -4.95
N VAL A 40 -1.67 -3.50 -5.57
CA VAL A 40 -1.44 -4.90 -5.22
C VAL A 40 -0.18 -5.38 -5.94
N PRO A 41 0.96 -5.61 -5.23
CA PRO A 41 2.19 -6.01 -5.90
C PRO A 41 2.12 -7.48 -6.37
N PRO A 42 2.92 -7.87 -7.39
CA PRO A 42 3.07 -9.28 -7.74
C PRO A 42 3.80 -10.04 -6.62
N LEU A 43 3.88 -11.36 -6.74
CA LEU A 43 4.46 -12.24 -5.73
C LEU A 43 5.91 -12.63 -6.05
N ALA A 44 6.62 -13.08 -5.01
CA ALA A 44 7.94 -13.71 -5.12
C ALA A 44 8.96 -12.85 -5.89
N LYS A 45 9.66 -13.42 -6.88
CA LYS A 45 10.72 -12.72 -7.62
C LYS A 45 10.21 -11.45 -8.30
N GLU A 46 9.02 -11.53 -8.91
CA GLU A 46 8.45 -10.41 -9.66
C GLU A 46 8.15 -9.20 -8.76
N GLN A 47 7.91 -9.42 -7.46
CA GLN A 47 7.72 -8.35 -6.49
C GLN A 47 8.93 -7.40 -6.45
N TYR A 48 10.14 -7.96 -6.44
CA TYR A 48 11.38 -7.18 -6.39
C TYR A 48 11.63 -6.41 -7.68
N ASP A 49 11.32 -7.03 -8.82
CA ASP A 49 11.48 -6.43 -10.13
C ASP A 49 10.47 -5.28 -10.33
N ALA A 50 9.23 -5.45 -9.86
CA ALA A 50 8.17 -4.45 -9.95
C ALA A 50 8.27 -3.32 -8.91
N LEU A 51 9.01 -3.51 -7.80
CA LEU A 51 9.02 -2.60 -6.65
C LEU A 51 9.29 -1.14 -7.06
N ARG A 52 10.35 -0.89 -7.85
CA ARG A 52 10.70 0.47 -8.28
C ARG A 52 9.65 1.07 -9.19
N GLY A 53 9.06 0.28 -10.09
CA GLY A 53 7.98 0.71 -10.98
C GLY A 53 6.72 1.08 -10.20
N LEU A 54 6.31 0.24 -9.26
CA LEU A 54 5.14 0.48 -8.40
C LEU A 54 5.35 1.70 -7.49
N ARG A 55 6.56 1.91 -6.96
CA ARG A 55 6.90 3.15 -6.22
C ARG A 55 6.75 4.40 -7.07
N ARG A 56 7.24 4.36 -8.31
CA ARG A 56 7.08 5.48 -9.24
C ARG A 56 5.62 5.73 -9.58
N LEU A 57 4.85 4.68 -9.85
CA LEU A 57 3.41 4.78 -10.11
C LEU A 57 2.66 5.41 -8.93
N ALA A 58 2.94 4.99 -7.70
CA ALA A 58 2.32 5.55 -6.50
C ALA A 58 2.58 7.06 -6.36
N ALA A 59 3.83 7.49 -6.60
CA ALA A 59 4.18 8.91 -6.58
C ALA A 59 3.47 9.71 -7.69
N LEU A 60 3.33 9.14 -8.89
CA LEU A 60 2.60 9.78 -10.00
C LEU A 60 1.10 9.90 -9.69
N LEU A 61 0.49 8.88 -9.11
CA LEU A 61 -0.90 8.91 -8.67
C LEU A 61 -1.13 9.97 -7.58
N ALA A 62 -0.21 10.08 -6.62
CA ALA A 62 -0.26 11.12 -5.59
C ALA A 62 -0.11 12.53 -6.15
N ALA A 63 0.77 12.74 -7.13
CA ALA A 63 0.89 14.01 -7.83
C ALA A 63 -0.42 14.41 -8.56
N ASP A 64 -1.19 13.42 -9.04
CA ASP A 64 -2.49 13.64 -9.69
C ASP A 64 -3.70 13.70 -8.72
N GLY A 65 -3.44 13.66 -7.41
CA GLY A 65 -4.45 13.88 -6.38
C GLY A 65 -5.08 12.61 -5.79
N PHE A 66 -4.52 11.43 -6.05
CA PHE A 66 -4.97 10.17 -5.45
C PHE A 66 -4.14 9.79 -4.22
N ALA A 67 -4.77 9.23 -3.19
CA ALA A 67 -4.04 8.54 -2.14
C ALA A 67 -3.74 7.11 -2.60
N ALA A 68 -2.47 6.75 -2.77
CA ALA A 68 -2.08 5.43 -3.26
C ALA A 68 -1.37 4.62 -2.17
N LEU A 69 -1.88 3.44 -1.84
CA LEU A 69 -1.24 2.53 -0.89
C LEU A 69 -0.51 1.42 -1.63
N ARG A 70 0.76 1.23 -1.30
CA ARG A 70 1.49 -0.02 -1.52
C ARG A 70 1.62 -0.75 -0.18
N PHE A 71 1.68 -2.06 -0.20
CA PHE A 71 1.83 -2.86 1.01
C PHE A 71 2.69 -4.10 0.75
N ASP A 72 3.17 -4.72 1.81
CA ASP A 72 3.80 -6.03 1.77
C ASP A 72 2.82 -7.08 2.30
N TYR A 73 2.74 -8.24 1.63
CA TYR A 73 1.92 -9.35 2.09
C TYR A 73 2.44 -9.94 3.41
N LEU A 74 1.57 -10.61 4.17
CA LEU A 74 1.98 -11.41 5.32
C LEU A 74 3.12 -12.37 4.94
N GLY A 75 4.19 -12.40 5.74
CA GLY A 75 5.38 -13.21 5.52
C GLY A 75 6.31 -12.67 4.42
N THR A 76 6.13 -11.43 3.98
CA THR A 76 6.99 -10.78 2.96
C THR A 76 7.43 -9.39 3.41
N GLY A 77 8.58 -8.93 2.92
CA GLY A 77 9.06 -7.57 3.14
C GLY A 77 9.13 -7.19 4.62
N ASP A 78 8.53 -6.04 4.95
CA ASP A 78 8.48 -5.52 6.32
C ASP A 78 7.19 -5.92 7.08
N SER A 79 6.32 -6.74 6.48
CA SER A 79 5.13 -7.29 7.14
C SER A 79 5.47 -8.44 8.07
N ALA A 80 4.64 -8.65 9.09
CA ALA A 80 4.80 -9.74 10.05
C ALA A 80 4.74 -11.14 9.40
N GLY A 81 5.24 -12.14 10.12
CA GLY A 81 5.21 -13.55 9.71
C GLY A 81 6.50 -14.02 9.03
N ALA A 82 6.68 -15.33 8.96
CA ALA A 82 7.80 -15.95 8.25
C ALA A 82 7.46 -16.14 6.77
N ALA A 83 8.50 -16.16 5.92
CA ALA A 83 8.33 -16.56 4.53
C ALA A 83 8.00 -18.07 4.43
N GLY A 84 7.24 -18.45 3.39
CA GLY A 84 6.97 -19.85 3.08
C GLY A 84 5.98 -20.56 4.01
N LEU A 85 5.01 -19.83 4.57
CA LEU A 85 3.93 -20.42 5.37
C LEU A 85 3.13 -21.45 4.54
N PRO A 86 2.64 -22.55 5.15
CA PRO A 86 1.85 -23.56 4.44
C PRO A 86 0.60 -22.99 3.74
N ASP A 87 -0.07 -22.02 4.37
CA ASP A 87 -1.30 -21.38 3.89
C ASP A 87 -1.04 -19.94 3.42
N ALA A 88 0.09 -19.73 2.74
CA ALA A 88 0.53 -18.39 2.35
C ALA A 88 -0.49 -17.68 1.44
N ALA A 89 -1.18 -18.41 0.56
CA ALA A 89 -2.15 -17.84 -0.37
C ALA A 89 -3.34 -17.18 0.35
N GLU A 90 -3.89 -17.85 1.36
CA GLU A 90 -4.97 -17.35 2.22
C GLU A 90 -4.50 -16.10 2.97
N GLY A 91 -3.28 -16.15 3.51
CA GLY A 91 -2.64 -15.00 4.16
C GLY A 91 -2.49 -13.80 3.21
N TRP A 92 -2.08 -14.03 1.97
CA TRP A 92 -1.92 -12.98 0.97
C TRP A 92 -3.26 -12.36 0.56
N ILE A 93 -4.30 -13.18 0.35
CA ILE A 93 -5.66 -12.70 0.08
C ILE A 93 -6.18 -11.87 1.25
N ALA A 94 -5.95 -12.32 2.49
CA ALA A 94 -6.30 -11.56 3.68
C ALA A 94 -5.54 -10.22 3.75
N SER A 95 -4.25 -10.19 3.39
CA SER A 95 -3.48 -8.94 3.32
C SER A 95 -4.09 -7.92 2.35
N VAL A 96 -4.54 -8.36 1.17
CA VAL A 96 -5.24 -7.47 0.21
C VAL A 96 -6.51 -6.89 0.83
N ARG A 97 -7.30 -7.72 1.53
CA ARG A 97 -8.53 -7.25 2.19
C ARG A 97 -8.25 -6.26 3.32
N HIS A 98 -7.21 -6.49 4.12
CA HIS A 98 -6.81 -5.54 5.15
C HIS A 98 -6.32 -4.22 4.56
N ALA A 99 -5.62 -4.26 3.42
CA ALA A 99 -5.15 -3.06 2.74
C ALA A 99 -6.30 -2.25 2.12
N ASP A 100 -7.30 -2.90 1.52
CA ASP A 100 -8.54 -2.26 1.07
C ASP A 100 -9.30 -1.62 2.23
N ALA A 101 -9.50 -2.36 3.33
CA ALA A 101 -10.17 -1.84 4.52
C ALA A 101 -9.44 -0.62 5.12
N TYR A 102 -8.10 -0.66 5.18
CA TYR A 102 -7.29 0.46 5.64
C TYR A 102 -7.48 1.70 4.75
N LEU A 103 -7.43 1.54 3.42
CA LEU A 103 -7.66 2.66 2.50
C LEU A 103 -9.06 3.24 2.61
N ARG A 104 -10.09 2.40 2.74
CA ARG A 104 -11.48 2.85 2.91
C ARG A 104 -11.67 3.65 4.19
N ALA A 105 -11.00 3.27 5.27
CA ALA A 105 -11.04 4.01 6.53
C ALA A 105 -10.42 5.41 6.42
N LEU A 106 -9.46 5.63 5.52
CA LEU A 106 -8.91 6.96 5.22
C LEU A 106 -9.89 7.86 4.45
N GLY A 107 -10.81 7.26 3.69
CA GLY A 107 -11.80 7.93 2.85
C GLY A 107 -13.18 8.07 3.48
N ALA A 108 -13.36 7.77 4.77
CA ALA A 108 -14.61 7.95 5.50
C ALA A 108 -14.87 9.44 5.81
N GLY A 109 -15.15 10.18 4.74
CA GLY A 109 -15.71 11.51 4.68
C GLY A 109 -16.40 11.63 3.33
N THR A 110 -17.59 11.04 3.23
CA THR A 110 -18.54 11.37 2.15
C THR A 110 -19.14 12.73 2.43
#